data_AF-F8PGX6-F1
#
_entry.id   AF-F8PGX6-F1
#
_cell.length_a   1.000
_cell.length_b   1.000
_cell.length_c   1.000
_cell.angle_alpha   90.00
_cell.angle_beta   90.00
_cell.angle_gamma   90.00
#
_symmetry.space_group_name_H-M   'P 1'
#
loop_
_entity.id
_entity.type
_entity.pdbx_description
1 polymer ?
#
loop_
_entity_poly.entity_id
_entity_poly.type
_entity_poly.pdbx_seq_one_letter_code
_entity_poly.pdbx_strand_id
1 'polypeptide(L)'
;IPPLLKLTYTQERKMQCANLTAVAINADTVEAAYRGGRDLFKEVQNGVTIIILSPDQLKSHGFGQLIDFKIFSTQIAMMGVDKSHLLNSWGQQLRPTYQQIGSLQAQNLTRPPLLATTATLQKGRPTQSVCKFLGLQDGYYHFICQSNLRSDIQIIFREMQSGMASTSFPELDWVL
;
A
#
# COMPACT_ATOMS: atom_id res chain seq x y z
N ILE A 1 -1.10 0.14 -4.39
CA ILE A 1 -0.91 -1.23 -3.86
C ILE A 1 -0.71 -1.16 -2.33
N PRO A 2 -1.78 -1.37 -1.54
CA PRO A 2 -1.70 -1.47 -0.08
C PRO A 2 -1.46 -2.91 0.41
N PRO A 3 -0.96 -3.12 1.64
CA PRO A 3 -0.56 -4.45 2.10
C PRO A 3 -1.63 -5.31 2.73
N LEU A 4 -2.77 -4.72 3.03
CA LEU A 4 -3.87 -5.39 3.69
C LEU A 4 -5.13 -5.23 2.87
N LEU A 5 -5.91 -6.30 2.81
CA LEU A 5 -7.22 -6.33 2.19
C LEU A 5 -8.15 -5.24 2.74
N LYS A 6 -8.22 -5.07 4.07
CA LYS A 6 -9.04 -4.02 4.69
C LYS A 6 -8.68 -2.59 4.24
N LEU A 7 -7.41 -2.37 3.88
CA LEU A 7 -6.96 -1.07 3.39
C LEU A 7 -7.46 -0.80 1.96
N THR A 8 -7.70 -1.83 1.14
CA THR A 8 -8.19 -1.62 -0.23
C THR A 8 -9.58 -0.97 -0.21
N TYR A 9 -10.51 -1.50 0.60
CA TYR A 9 -11.85 -0.93 0.74
C TYR A 9 -11.85 0.47 1.35
N THR A 10 -10.99 0.69 2.35
CA THR A 10 -10.89 1.99 3.01
C THR A 10 -10.34 3.05 2.06
N GLN A 11 -9.35 2.69 1.23
CA GLN A 11 -8.81 3.59 0.20
C GLN A 11 -9.84 3.87 -0.89
N GLU A 12 -10.55 2.84 -1.36
CA GLU A 12 -11.59 2.99 -2.39
C GLU A 12 -12.66 3.98 -1.95
N ARG A 13 -13.22 3.79 -0.74
CA ARG A 13 -14.20 4.71 -0.16
C ARG A 13 -13.67 6.15 -0.06
N LYS A 14 -12.42 6.32 0.38
CA LYS A 14 -11.81 7.66 0.47
C LYS A 14 -11.70 8.36 -0.88
N MET A 15 -11.35 7.62 -1.93
CA MET A 15 -11.25 8.17 -3.29
C MET A 15 -12.63 8.50 -3.87
N GLN A 16 -13.63 7.64 -3.62
CA GLN A 16 -15.01 7.91 -4.02
C GLN A 16 -15.59 9.13 -3.30
N CYS A 17 -15.31 9.31 -2.00
CA CYS A 17 -15.67 10.52 -1.25
C CYS A 17 -14.99 11.79 -1.81
N ALA A 18 -13.85 11.65 -2.49
CA ALA A 18 -13.18 12.73 -3.20
C ALA A 18 -13.67 12.92 -4.65
N ASN A 19 -14.81 12.31 -5.01
CA ASN A 19 -15.40 12.33 -6.36
C ASN A 19 -14.50 11.72 -7.45
N LEU A 20 -13.65 10.76 -7.10
CA LEU A 20 -12.84 10.01 -8.05
C LEU A 20 -13.46 8.64 -8.32
N THR A 21 -13.40 8.18 -9.58
CA THR A 21 -13.75 6.78 -9.88
C THR A 21 -12.63 5.88 -9.38
N ALA A 22 -12.95 5.03 -8.40
CA ALA A 22 -12.00 4.12 -7.79
C ALA A 22 -12.58 2.73 -7.67
N VAL A 23 -11.76 1.73 -7.98
CA VAL A 23 -12.12 0.31 -7.92
C VAL A 23 -11.06 -0.45 -7.10
N ALA A 24 -11.51 -1.18 -6.08
CA ALA A 24 -10.66 -2.13 -5.36
C ALA A 24 -10.64 -3.50 -6.06
N ILE A 25 -9.45 -3.98 -6.44
CA ILE A 25 -9.26 -5.30 -7.04
C ILE A 25 -8.50 -6.17 -6.04
N ASN A 26 -9.21 -7.13 -5.45
CA ASN A 26 -8.70 -8.12 -4.52
C ASN A 26 -9.46 -9.44 -4.70
N ALA A 27 -9.11 -10.49 -3.95
CA ALA A 27 -9.75 -11.80 -4.11
C ALA A 27 -11.28 -11.74 -3.93
N ASP A 28 -11.74 -11.10 -2.86
CA ASP A 28 -13.16 -10.99 -2.53
C ASP A 28 -13.95 -10.16 -3.56
N THR A 29 -13.39 -9.04 -4.05
CA THR A 29 -14.06 -8.20 -5.03
C THR A 29 -14.12 -8.87 -6.40
N VAL A 30 -13.05 -9.56 -6.81
CA VAL A 30 -13.02 -10.35 -8.04
C VAL A 30 -14.04 -11.48 -7.97
N GLU A 31 -14.10 -12.22 -6.85
CA GLU A 31 -15.07 -13.30 -6.67
C GLU A 31 -16.52 -12.79 -6.68
N ALA A 32 -16.79 -11.69 -5.96
CA ALA A 32 -18.12 -11.09 -5.92
C ALA A 32 -18.59 -10.60 -7.29
N ALA A 33 -17.70 -10.00 -8.08
CA ALA A 33 -18.00 -9.57 -9.45
C ALA A 33 -18.28 -10.77 -10.36
N TYR A 34 -17.44 -11.82 -10.28
CA TYR A 34 -17.60 -13.03 -11.06
C TYR A 34 -18.95 -13.72 -10.79
N ARG A 35 -19.37 -13.83 -9.52
CA ARG A 35 -20.69 -14.36 -9.14
C ARG A 35 -21.85 -13.56 -9.73
N GLY A 36 -21.65 -12.27 -9.98
CA GLY A 36 -22.61 -11.38 -10.65
C GLY A 36 -22.48 -11.35 -12.18
N GLY A 37 -21.67 -12.22 -12.79
CA GLY A 37 -21.45 -12.26 -14.23
C GLY A 37 -20.59 -11.11 -14.77
N ARG A 38 -19.83 -10.43 -13.91
CA ARG A 38 -18.98 -9.28 -14.24
C ARG A 38 -17.50 -9.63 -14.19
N ASP A 39 -16.70 -8.89 -14.94
CA ASP A 39 -15.25 -9.02 -14.97
C ASP A 39 -14.61 -7.68 -14.62
N LEU A 40 -14.11 -7.55 -13.39
CA LEU A 40 -13.52 -6.30 -12.90
C LEU A 40 -12.33 -5.85 -13.74
N PHE A 41 -11.52 -6.78 -14.26
CA PHE A 41 -10.35 -6.42 -15.05
C PHE A 41 -10.77 -5.81 -16.39
N LYS A 42 -11.86 -6.28 -17.00
CA LYS A 42 -12.45 -5.66 -18.19
C LYS A 42 -13.17 -4.35 -17.90
N GLU A 43 -13.82 -4.22 -16.75
CA GLU A 43 -14.48 -2.97 -16.36
C GLU A 43 -13.46 -1.83 -16.24
N VAL A 44 -12.30 -2.09 -15.60
CA VAL A 44 -11.28 -1.06 -15.43
C VAL A 44 -10.50 -0.74 -16.71
N GLN A 45 -10.53 -1.61 -17.73
CA GLN A 45 -9.95 -1.32 -19.05
C GLN A 45 -10.59 -0.11 -19.72
N ASN A 46 -11.87 0.16 -19.43
CA ASN A 46 -12.66 1.21 -20.08
C ASN A 46 -12.53 2.60 -19.45
N GLY A 47 -11.65 2.75 -18.45
CA GLY A 47 -11.32 4.03 -17.85
C GLY A 47 -11.82 4.16 -16.41
N VAL A 48 -10.87 4.11 -15.48
CA VAL A 48 -11.06 4.38 -14.05
C VAL A 48 -9.92 5.26 -13.58
N THR A 49 -10.18 6.23 -12.71
CA THR A 49 -9.15 7.16 -12.24
C THR A 49 -8.15 6.47 -11.29
N ILE A 50 -8.63 5.59 -10.39
CA ILE A 50 -7.77 4.91 -9.42
C ILE A 50 -8.10 3.41 -9.34
N ILE A 51 -7.08 2.57 -9.52
CA ILE A 51 -7.17 1.13 -9.29
C ILE A 51 -6.39 0.78 -8.03
N ILE A 52 -7.08 0.23 -7.03
CA ILE A 52 -6.49 -0.18 -5.77
C ILE A 52 -6.34 -1.70 -5.79
N LEU A 53 -5.18 -2.13 -6.27
CA LEU A 53 -4.85 -3.54 -6.46
C LEU A 53 -4.21 -4.13 -5.19
N SER A 54 -4.71 -5.28 -4.74
CA SER A 54 -4.06 -6.05 -3.69
C SER A 54 -2.78 -6.74 -4.21
N PRO A 55 -1.79 -7.00 -3.35
CA PRO A 55 -0.51 -7.57 -3.77
C PRO A 55 -0.65 -8.97 -4.37
N ASP A 56 -1.60 -9.75 -3.86
CA ASP A 56 -1.84 -11.12 -4.32
C ASP A 56 -2.41 -11.16 -5.75
N GLN A 57 -3.04 -10.07 -6.20
CA GLN A 57 -3.55 -9.94 -7.56
C GLN A 57 -2.48 -9.52 -8.59
N LEU A 58 -1.27 -9.16 -8.16
CA LEU A 58 -0.18 -8.76 -9.08
C LEU A 58 0.29 -9.91 -10.00
N LYS A 59 0.04 -11.16 -9.62
CA LYS A 59 0.33 -12.37 -10.43
C LYS A 59 -0.92 -12.98 -11.06
N SER A 60 -2.09 -12.37 -10.89
CA SER A 60 -3.31 -12.94 -11.43
C SER A 60 -3.32 -12.84 -12.95
N HIS A 61 -3.93 -13.82 -13.61
CA HIS A 61 -4.04 -13.83 -15.07
C HIS A 61 -4.80 -12.59 -15.58
N GLY A 62 -5.85 -12.16 -14.87
CA GLY A 62 -6.61 -10.95 -15.19
C GLY A 62 -5.76 -9.69 -15.15
N PHE A 63 -4.84 -9.57 -14.17
CA PHE A 63 -3.92 -8.44 -14.13
C PHE A 63 -2.89 -8.49 -15.28
N GLY A 64 -2.38 -9.67 -15.62
CA GLY A 64 -1.51 -9.85 -16.79
C GLY A 64 -2.17 -9.37 -18.08
N GLN A 65 -3.39 -9.82 -18.35
CA GLN A 65 -4.17 -9.38 -19.52
C GLN A 65 -4.44 -7.87 -19.52
N LEU A 66 -4.72 -7.29 -18.34
CA LEU A 66 -4.93 -5.84 -18.19
C LEU A 66 -3.68 -5.04 -18.59
N ILE A 67 -2.51 -5.50 -18.16
CA ILE A 67 -1.22 -4.84 -18.44
C ILE A 67 -0.79 -5.04 -19.90
N ASP A 68 -1.05 -6.21 -20.49
CA ASP A 68 -0.77 -6.49 -21.91
C ASP A 68 -1.67 -5.67 -22.85
N PHE A 69 -2.80 -5.16 -22.35
CA PHE A 69 -3.66 -4.27 -23.11
C PHE A 69 -3.02 -2.89 -23.29
N LYS A 70 -2.43 -2.66 -24.47
CA LYS A 70 -1.62 -1.48 -24.82
C LYS A 70 -2.30 -0.13 -24.54
N ILE A 71 -3.61 -0.04 -24.75
CA ILE A 71 -4.37 1.19 -24.48
C ILE A 71 -4.39 1.48 -22.98
N PHE A 72 -4.60 0.47 -22.14
CA PHE A 72 -4.59 0.64 -20.70
C PHE A 72 -3.18 0.99 -20.20
N SER A 73 -2.15 0.24 -20.62
CA SER A 73 -0.79 0.44 -20.12
C SER A 73 -0.20 1.81 -20.49
N THR A 74 -0.60 2.40 -21.61
CA THR A 74 -0.21 3.77 -21.99
C THR A 74 -0.96 4.87 -21.23
N GLN A 75 -2.09 4.55 -20.59
CA GLN A 75 -2.86 5.48 -19.77
C GLN A 75 -2.46 5.49 -18.29
N ILE A 76 -1.57 4.58 -17.87
CA ILE A 76 -1.10 4.54 -16.47
C ILE A 76 -0.25 5.79 -16.19
N ALA A 77 -0.83 6.76 -15.49
CA ALA A 77 -0.14 8.01 -15.16
C ALA A 77 0.89 7.87 -14.02
N MET A 78 0.65 6.97 -13.06
CA MET A 78 1.51 6.76 -11.89
C MET A 78 1.24 5.40 -11.25
N MET A 79 2.29 4.78 -10.69
CA MET A 79 2.18 3.62 -9.82
C MET A 79 2.43 4.01 -8.36
N GLY A 80 1.55 3.58 -7.45
CA GLY A 80 1.66 3.85 -6.01
C GLY A 80 1.88 2.57 -5.19
N VAL A 81 2.93 2.53 -4.38
CA VAL A 81 3.25 1.44 -3.45
C VAL A 81 3.17 1.94 -2.02
N ASP A 82 2.18 1.46 -1.27
CA ASP A 82 2.02 1.81 0.15
C ASP A 82 2.74 0.78 1.04
N LYS A 83 3.27 1.27 2.17
CA LYS A 83 4.08 0.52 3.12
C LYS A 83 5.31 -0.13 2.47
N SER A 84 6.06 0.65 1.68
CA SER A 84 7.22 0.18 0.92
C SER A 84 8.35 -0.45 1.76
N HIS A 85 8.38 -0.21 3.08
CA HIS A 85 9.28 -0.91 4.00
C HIS A 85 9.10 -2.44 3.98
N LEU A 86 7.94 -2.94 3.53
CA LEU A 86 7.69 -4.36 3.36
C LEU A 86 8.57 -5.01 2.28
N LEU A 87 9.23 -4.22 1.44
CA LEU A 87 10.15 -4.70 0.41
C LEU A 87 11.55 -4.99 0.96
N ASN A 88 11.90 -4.44 2.12
CA ASN A 88 13.16 -4.75 2.78
C ASN A 88 13.15 -6.19 3.33
N SER A 89 14.33 -6.77 3.58
CA SER A 89 14.52 -8.17 4.00
C SER A 89 13.63 -8.62 5.17
N TRP A 90 13.39 -7.76 6.16
CA TRP A 90 12.48 -8.06 7.28
C TRP A 90 11.00 -8.03 6.88
N GLY A 91 10.65 -7.17 5.94
CA GLY A 91 9.30 -7.04 5.39
C GLY A 91 8.90 -8.18 4.46
N GLN A 92 9.86 -8.76 3.73
CA GLN A 92 9.62 -9.86 2.79
C GLN A 92 9.12 -11.13 3.51
N GLN A 93 9.51 -11.35 4.76
CA GLN A 93 9.00 -12.45 5.59
C GLN A 93 7.52 -12.23 5.99
N LEU A 94 7.06 -10.98 6.07
CA LEU A 94 5.70 -10.63 6.48
C LEU A 94 4.69 -10.71 5.32
N ARG A 95 5.12 -10.30 4.12
CA ARG A 95 4.29 -10.30 2.90
C ARG A 95 5.12 -10.68 1.66
N PRO A 96 5.36 -11.97 1.41
CA PRO A 96 6.11 -12.42 0.23
C PRO A 96 5.53 -11.92 -1.10
N THR A 97 4.21 -11.74 -1.20
CA THR A 97 3.56 -11.23 -2.41
C THR A 97 3.93 -9.79 -2.77
N TYR A 98 4.47 -9.00 -1.83
CA TYR A 98 5.03 -7.67 -2.13
C TYR A 98 6.26 -7.73 -3.04
N GLN A 99 6.99 -8.85 -3.05
CA GLN A 99 8.15 -9.00 -3.92
C GLN A 99 7.79 -8.89 -5.41
N GLN A 100 6.53 -9.15 -5.77
CA GLN A 100 6.09 -9.10 -7.16
C GLN A 100 6.09 -7.69 -7.74
N ILE A 101 6.04 -6.66 -6.89
CA ILE A 101 6.13 -5.26 -7.31
C ILE A 101 7.45 -5.01 -8.05
N GLY A 102 8.55 -5.61 -7.60
CA GLY A 102 9.85 -5.50 -8.26
C GLY A 102 9.86 -6.18 -9.63
N SER A 103 9.19 -7.33 -9.75
CA SER A 103 9.03 -8.03 -11.03
C SER A 103 8.24 -7.21 -12.04
N LEU A 104 7.19 -6.50 -11.61
CA LEU A 104 6.41 -5.62 -12.48
C LEU A 104 7.21 -4.43 -13.01
N GLN A 105 8.11 -3.87 -12.19
CA GLN A 105 9.02 -2.81 -12.64
C GLN A 105 10.05 -3.32 -13.67
N ALA A 106 10.45 -4.59 -13.58
CA ALA A 106 11.36 -5.21 -14.54
C ALA A 106 10.67 -5.56 -15.87
N GLN A 107 9.38 -5.92 -15.83
CA GLN A 107 8.59 -6.29 -17.00
C GLN A 107 8.06 -5.04 -17.70
N ASN A 108 8.89 -4.43 -18.55
CA ASN A 108 8.62 -3.56 -19.72
C ASN A 108 7.30 -2.76 -19.87
N LEU A 109 6.57 -2.50 -18.78
CA LEU A 109 5.62 -1.42 -18.66
C LEU A 109 6.37 -0.16 -19.02
N THR A 110 5.76 0.68 -19.85
CA THR A 110 6.20 2.05 -20.12
C THR A 110 6.34 2.75 -18.77
N ARG A 111 7.54 2.69 -18.16
CA ARG A 111 7.73 2.81 -16.70
C ARG A 111 7.04 4.05 -16.15
N PRO A 112 5.83 3.93 -15.56
CA PRO A 112 5.14 5.11 -15.07
C PRO A 112 5.90 5.64 -13.85
N PRO A 113 5.82 6.95 -13.55
CA PRO A 113 6.32 7.50 -12.30
C PRO A 113 5.89 6.64 -11.10
N LEU A 114 6.82 6.37 -10.19
CA LEU A 114 6.58 5.55 -9.02
C LEU A 114 6.56 6.40 -7.75
N LEU A 115 5.48 6.29 -6.98
CA LEU A 115 5.37 6.85 -5.63
C LEU A 115 5.42 5.71 -4.61
N ALA A 116 6.41 5.72 -3.74
CA ALA A 116 6.55 4.76 -2.65
C ALA A 116 6.40 5.46 -1.29
N THR A 117 5.42 5.02 -0.49
CA THR A 117 5.14 5.62 0.82
C THR A 117 5.43 4.65 1.97
N THR A 118 5.99 5.18 3.06
CA THR A 118 6.24 4.41 4.27
C THR A 118 6.41 5.34 5.47
N ALA A 119 6.06 4.86 6.66
CA ALA A 119 6.25 5.58 7.92
C ALA A 119 7.45 5.07 8.74
N THR A 120 7.89 3.82 8.51
CA THR A 120 8.75 3.07 9.44
C THR A 120 10.05 2.59 8.81
N LEU A 121 10.57 3.29 7.80
CA LEU A 121 11.80 2.88 7.10
C LEU A 121 13.03 3.55 7.71
N GLN A 122 13.94 2.75 8.26
CA GLN A 122 15.21 3.24 8.78
C GLN A 122 16.13 3.72 7.65
N LYS A 123 16.85 4.81 7.91
CA LYS A 123 17.89 5.35 7.01
C LYS A 123 19.03 4.34 6.79
N GLY A 124 19.76 4.49 5.68
CA GLY A 124 20.91 3.65 5.36
C GLY A 124 20.53 2.39 4.60
N ARG A 125 21.09 1.23 4.97
CA ARG A 125 20.93 -0.04 4.24
C ARG A 125 19.46 -0.42 3.97
N PRO A 126 18.51 -0.29 4.92
CA PRO A 126 17.10 -0.60 4.65
C PRO A 126 16.50 0.28 3.55
N THR A 127 16.81 1.58 3.55
CA THR A 127 16.33 2.50 2.50
C THR A 127 16.93 2.13 1.15
N GLN A 128 18.24 1.91 1.08
CA GLN A 128 18.93 1.50 -0.15
C GLN A 128 18.36 0.19 -0.73
N SER A 129 18.03 -0.76 0.13
CA SER A 129 17.40 -2.03 -0.24
C SER A 129 16.03 -1.82 -0.90
N VAL A 130 15.16 -1.00 -0.30
CA VAL A 130 13.84 -0.67 -0.87
C VAL A 130 13.97 0.08 -2.19
N CYS A 131 14.86 1.08 -2.27
CA CYS A 131 15.09 1.84 -3.50
C CYS A 131 15.57 0.92 -4.63
N LYS A 132 16.56 0.06 -4.36
CA LYS A 132 17.05 -0.92 -5.32
C LYS A 132 15.96 -1.89 -5.78
N PHE A 133 15.13 -2.37 -4.85
CA PHE A 133 14.02 -3.28 -5.15
C PHE A 133 12.99 -2.65 -6.10
N LEU A 134 12.72 -1.36 -5.90
CA LEU A 134 11.78 -0.59 -6.71
C LEU A 134 12.41 -0.04 -8.00
N GLY A 135 13.70 -0.29 -8.25
CA GLY A 135 14.42 0.25 -9.40
C GLY A 135 14.66 1.76 -9.33
N LEU A 136 14.58 2.36 -8.14
CA LEU A 136 14.88 3.78 -7.93
C LEU A 136 16.40 3.99 -7.97
N GLN A 137 16.85 4.76 -8.95
CA GLN A 137 18.27 5.05 -9.19
C GLN A 137 18.66 6.39 -8.56
N ASP A 138 19.78 6.43 -7.85
CA ASP A 138 20.28 7.66 -7.24
C ASP A 138 20.43 8.79 -8.29
N GLY A 139 19.95 9.98 -7.94
CA GLY A 139 19.87 11.14 -8.84
C GLY A 139 18.59 11.22 -9.68
N TYR A 140 17.77 10.15 -9.72
CA TYR A 140 16.54 10.09 -10.52
C TYR A 140 15.25 9.95 -9.68
N TYR A 141 15.34 10.15 -8.36
CA TYR A 141 14.17 10.18 -7.48
C TYR A 141 14.27 11.31 -6.45
N HIS A 142 13.11 11.73 -5.96
CA HIS A 142 13.01 12.63 -4.82
C HIS A 142 12.78 11.84 -3.54
N PHE A 143 13.62 12.05 -2.54
CA PHE A 143 13.47 11.47 -1.21
C PHE A 143 12.91 12.51 -0.25
N ILE A 144 11.67 12.31 0.19
CA ILE A 144 11.01 13.20 1.16
C ILE A 144 10.88 12.48 2.49
N CYS A 145 11.52 13.00 3.52
CA CYS A 145 11.44 12.48 4.88
C CYS A 145 10.98 13.61 5.80
N GLN A 146 9.77 13.47 6.35
CA GLN A 146 9.19 14.44 7.28
C GLN A 146 9.41 14.00 8.73
N SER A 147 9.42 15.00 9.62
CA SER A 147 9.44 14.76 11.07
C SER A 147 8.18 14.04 11.51
N ASN A 148 8.31 13.12 12.48
CA ASN A 148 7.20 12.49 13.17
C ASN A 148 6.72 13.30 14.38
N LEU A 149 7.24 14.52 14.58
CA LEU A 149 6.81 15.42 15.65
C LEU A 149 5.32 15.76 15.51
N ARG A 150 4.58 15.62 16.61
CA ARG A 150 3.16 15.91 16.70
C ARG A 150 2.95 16.86 17.88
N SER A 151 2.92 18.16 17.59
CA SER A 151 2.73 19.21 18.62
C SER A 151 1.35 19.16 19.27
N ASP A 152 0.41 18.46 18.64
CA ASP A 152 -0.93 18.17 19.12
C ASP A 152 -1.01 16.95 20.05
N ILE A 153 0.11 16.24 20.29
CA ILE A 153 0.18 15.09 21.19
C ILE A 153 0.87 15.50 22.49
N GLN A 154 0.17 15.34 23.61
CA GLN A 154 0.74 15.48 24.94
C GLN A 154 1.25 14.12 25.43
N ILE A 155 2.54 14.03 25.73
CA ILE A 155 3.14 12.83 26.35
C ILE A 155 3.08 13.00 27.86
N ILE A 156 2.37 12.11 28.55
CA ILE A 156 2.19 12.12 30.00
C ILE A 156 2.90 10.89 30.57
N PHE A 157 3.78 11.10 31.55
CA PHE A 157 4.41 10.05 32.33
C PHE A 157 3.76 10.00 33.71
N ARG A 158 3.29 8.82 34.12
CA ARG A 158 2.76 8.57 35.47
C ARG A 158 3.37 7.28 36.01
N GLU A 159 3.72 7.31 37.28
CA GLU A 159 4.18 6.12 37.98
C GLU A 159 2.97 5.25 38.34
N MET A 160 3.09 3.95 38.06
CA MET A 160 2.09 2.97 38.49
C MET A 160 2.32 2.68 39.97
N GLN A 161 1.35 3.01 40.84
CA GLN A 161 1.46 2.70 42.27
C GLN A 161 0.82 1.34 42.61
N SER A 162 -0.20 0.97 41.85
CA SER A 162 -0.82 -0.35 41.90
C SER A 162 0.16 -1.46 41.48
N GLY A 163 0.34 -2.47 42.33
CA GLY A 163 1.18 -3.64 42.05
C GLY A 163 0.60 -4.58 40.99
N MET A 164 1.42 -5.48 40.44
CA MET A 164 1.02 -6.40 39.35
C MET A 164 -0.15 -7.34 39.68
N ALA A 165 -0.40 -7.62 40.97
CA ALA A 165 -1.51 -8.45 41.43
C ALA A 165 -2.76 -7.63 41.81
N SER A 166 -2.72 -6.31 41.64
CA SER A 166 -3.86 -5.44 41.93
C SER A 166 -5.00 -5.69 40.97
N THR A 167 -6.23 -5.66 41.48
CA THR A 167 -7.45 -5.74 40.68
C THR A 167 -8.03 -4.37 40.34
N SER A 168 -7.43 -3.29 40.87
CA SER A 168 -7.80 -1.90 40.63
C SER A 168 -6.56 -1.08 40.28
N PHE A 169 -6.72 -0.11 39.37
CA PHE A 169 -5.67 0.77 38.88
C PHE A 169 -6.17 2.22 38.82
N PRO A 170 -6.35 2.90 39.97
CA PRO A 170 -6.87 4.27 40.03
C PRO A 170 -6.04 5.27 39.20
N GLU A 171 -4.78 4.95 38.94
CA GLU A 171 -3.88 5.76 38.13
C GLU A 171 -4.25 5.77 36.64
N LEU A 172 -5.13 4.87 36.20
CA LEU A 172 -5.67 4.78 34.84
C LEU A 172 -7.04 5.43 34.68
N ASP A 173 -7.68 5.90 35.75
CA ASP A 173 -9.04 6.47 35.72
C ASP A 173 -9.18 7.69 34.78
N TRP A 174 -8.07 8.31 34.39
CA TRP A 174 -8.04 9.44 33.44
C TRP A 174 -8.09 9.04 31.96
N VAL A 175 -7.95 7.75 31.64
CA VAL A 175 -7.92 7.23 30.25
C VAL A 175 -9.33 6.92 29.71
N LEU A 176 -10.33 6.83 30.59
CA LEU A 176 -11.74 6.56 30.28
C LEU A 176 -12.55 7.85 30.17
#